data_AF-A0A7W1RMZ7-F1
#
_entry.id   AF-A0A7W1RMZ7-F1
#
_cell.length_a   1.000
_cell.length_b   1.000
_cell.length_c   1.000
_cell.angle_alpha   90.00
_cell.angle_beta   90.00
_cell.angle_gamma   90.00
#
_symmetry.space_group_name_H-M   'P 1'
#
loop_
_entity.id
_entity.type
_entity.pdbx_description
1 polymer ?
#
loop_
_entity_poly.entity_id
_entity_poly.type
_entity_poly.pdbx_seq_one_letter_code
_entity_poly.pdbx_strand_id
1 'polypeptide(L)'
;MSGQGIGNSSGATQNFVAACDSSGGQGGIAFSNNAVAGTGTVFTTLANPVSTKDSGIISFVGKSSAGDGTFINNGGVVSNGGQECLTLFYNDSTAADGTFVNKGGAIAGAVGGGTIFALTSDAGNAVITSEGASVSGASGGVTVFANTASAKNATLVADGELNGGGPGVVEFQNASKGETARVELFGDGNLDVSVHSSPGLTIGSMEGGGNVFLGSQNLAVGSNNLNTTFSGIVQDGGLNPEIGGSLTKTGSAVLTLSGANTYTGGTIVSDGALVIINKIGSATGTGGVQLDAGTLGGKGIIAGAVIVGTGGGTGAFLAPGQGARKPGSLTVQSALNFKADATYSCTLDSKKGRADQVIANGVTIDNGALFSLVSIGKVRLTQGMVFTAISNIAATPIAGAFDNLADGSSFTANGNTFQADYEGGNGNDLTLTVVP
;
A
#
# COMPACT_ATOMS: atom_id res chain seq x y z
N MET A 1 -14.14 16.58 -31.29
CA MET A 1 -15.59 16.45 -31.06
C MET A 1 -15.97 17.38 -29.92
N SER A 2 -16.99 18.22 -30.10
CA SER A 2 -17.61 19.03 -29.05
C SER A 2 -19.11 18.74 -29.02
N GLY A 3 -19.81 19.04 -27.91
CA GLY A 3 -21.22 18.69 -27.75
C GLY A 3 -21.41 17.33 -27.09
N GLN A 4 -22.25 16.44 -27.65
CA GLN A 4 -22.55 15.12 -27.06
C GLN A 4 -21.38 14.12 -27.17
N GLY A 5 -20.51 14.27 -28.17
CA GLY A 5 -19.47 13.27 -28.46
C GLY A 5 -19.97 12.17 -29.38
N ILE A 6 -19.64 10.90 -29.07
CA ILE A 6 -20.00 9.73 -29.89
C ILE A 6 -21.24 9.04 -29.30
N GLY A 7 -22.24 8.85 -30.14
CA GLY A 7 -23.36 7.95 -29.85
C GLY A 7 -23.21 6.65 -30.65
N ASN A 8 -23.21 5.50 -29.95
CA ASN A 8 -23.22 4.19 -30.59
C ASN A 8 -24.54 3.47 -30.34
N SER A 9 -25.44 3.49 -31.32
CA SER A 9 -26.72 2.77 -31.27
C SER A 9 -26.74 1.51 -32.15
N SER A 10 -25.58 1.07 -32.65
CA SER A 10 -25.50 -0.05 -33.58
C SER A 10 -25.50 -1.43 -32.91
N GLY A 11 -25.22 -1.49 -31.60
CA GLY A 11 -25.00 -2.74 -30.87
C GLY A 11 -23.66 -3.43 -31.17
N ALA A 12 -22.86 -2.90 -32.10
CA ALA A 12 -21.52 -3.39 -32.42
C ALA A 12 -20.44 -2.45 -31.85
N THR A 13 -19.27 -3.00 -31.53
CA THR A 13 -18.11 -2.21 -31.10
C THR A 13 -17.59 -1.34 -32.24
N GLN A 14 -17.46 -0.03 -31.99
CA GLN A 14 -16.85 0.90 -32.94
C GLN A 14 -15.36 1.06 -32.63
N ASN A 15 -14.51 0.94 -33.66
CA ASN A 15 -13.06 1.04 -33.51
C ASN A 15 -12.55 2.34 -34.15
N PHE A 16 -11.80 3.11 -33.38
CA PHE A 16 -11.18 4.35 -33.80
C PHE A 16 -9.67 4.27 -33.61
N VAL A 17 -8.91 4.76 -34.59
CA VAL A 17 -7.44 4.68 -34.55
C VAL A 17 -6.85 6.07 -34.75
N ALA A 18 -6.07 6.53 -33.78
CA ALA A 18 -5.21 7.69 -33.90
C ALA A 18 -3.85 7.22 -34.47
N ALA A 19 -3.75 7.24 -35.80
CA ALA A 19 -2.56 6.80 -36.55
C ALA A 19 -1.73 7.99 -37.05
N CYS A 20 -0.41 7.82 -37.08
CA CYS A 20 0.46 8.78 -37.75
C CYS A 20 0.30 8.71 -39.28
N ASP A 21 0.44 9.84 -39.97
CA ASP A 21 0.46 9.85 -41.43
C ASP A 21 1.78 9.31 -42.00
N SER A 22 1.83 9.10 -43.31
CA SER A 22 3.01 8.56 -44.01
C SER A 22 4.26 9.46 -43.94
N SER A 23 4.10 10.72 -43.54
CA SER A 23 5.21 11.66 -43.32
C SER A 23 5.64 11.74 -41.85
N GLY A 24 5.01 10.98 -40.96
CA GLY A 24 5.25 11.00 -39.53
C GLY A 24 4.52 12.12 -38.80
N GLY A 25 3.47 12.71 -39.39
CA GLY A 25 2.58 13.64 -38.70
C GLY A 25 1.70 12.93 -37.68
N GLN A 26 1.49 13.57 -36.51
CA GLN A 26 0.71 12.99 -35.42
C GLN A 26 -0.79 12.89 -35.77
N GLY A 27 -1.36 11.70 -35.60
CA GLY A 27 -2.82 11.51 -35.61
C GLY A 27 -3.43 11.82 -34.25
N GLY A 28 -4.54 12.56 -34.23
CA GLY A 28 -5.20 12.97 -33.00
C GLY A 28 -6.71 12.75 -33.01
N ILE A 29 -7.26 12.25 -31.90
CA ILE A 29 -8.71 12.24 -31.62
C ILE A 29 -8.95 13.09 -30.38
N ALA A 30 -9.70 14.18 -30.49
CA ALA A 30 -9.93 15.10 -29.39
C ALA A 30 -11.40 15.19 -29.00
N PHE A 31 -11.69 15.11 -27.71
CA PHE A 31 -13.00 15.34 -27.07
C PHE A 31 -12.92 16.61 -26.22
N SER A 32 -13.72 17.61 -26.55
CA SER A 32 -13.71 18.90 -25.87
C SER A 32 -15.07 19.27 -25.30
N ASN A 33 -15.06 20.18 -24.32
CA ASN A 33 -16.26 20.66 -23.62
C ASN A 33 -16.98 19.49 -22.95
N ASN A 34 -18.24 19.19 -23.25
CA ASN A 34 -18.99 18.12 -22.60
C ASN A 34 -19.03 16.81 -23.42
N ALA A 35 -18.13 16.64 -24.40
CA ALA A 35 -18.16 15.48 -25.29
C ALA A 35 -17.85 14.18 -24.55
N VAL A 36 -18.60 13.11 -24.84
CA VAL A 36 -18.39 11.78 -24.26
C VAL A 36 -17.93 10.81 -25.35
N ALA A 37 -16.92 9.98 -25.08
CA ALA A 37 -16.45 8.96 -26.02
C ALA A 37 -17.45 7.82 -26.24
N GLY A 38 -18.36 7.63 -25.28
CA GLY A 38 -19.56 6.80 -25.41
C GLY A 38 -19.32 5.31 -25.14
N THR A 39 -20.38 4.54 -25.25
CA THR A 39 -20.43 3.11 -24.94
C THR A 39 -20.06 2.24 -26.13
N GLY A 40 -19.38 1.12 -25.88
CA GLY A 40 -19.03 0.16 -26.94
C GLY A 40 -18.08 0.74 -27.98
N THR A 41 -17.15 1.60 -27.55
CA THR A 41 -16.11 2.19 -28.40
C THR A 41 -14.74 1.74 -27.95
N VAL A 42 -13.87 1.44 -28.91
CA VAL A 42 -12.45 1.15 -28.71
C VAL A 42 -11.64 2.19 -29.44
N PHE A 43 -10.70 2.81 -28.73
CA PHE A 43 -9.73 3.73 -29.31
C PHE A 43 -8.34 3.16 -29.21
N THR A 44 -7.54 3.32 -30.25
CA THR A 44 -6.15 2.86 -30.28
C THR A 44 -5.23 3.95 -30.78
N THR A 45 -4.19 4.27 -30.02
CA THR A 45 -3.10 5.14 -30.47
C THR A 45 -1.97 4.28 -31.05
N LEU A 46 -1.44 4.68 -32.21
CA LEU A 46 -0.33 3.98 -32.86
C LEU A 46 0.97 4.77 -32.71
N ALA A 47 2.06 4.03 -32.52
CA ALA A 47 3.39 4.61 -32.44
C ALA A 47 3.84 5.15 -33.79
N ASN A 48 4.55 6.28 -33.76
CA ASN A 48 5.18 6.81 -34.95
C ASN A 48 6.40 5.95 -35.33
N PRO A 49 6.50 5.43 -36.57
CA PRO A 49 7.68 4.69 -37.01
C PRO A 49 8.88 5.60 -37.32
N VAL A 50 8.70 6.93 -37.27
CA VAL A 50 9.77 7.91 -37.48
C VAL A 50 10.29 8.36 -36.12
N SER A 51 11.60 8.20 -35.87
CA SER A 51 12.24 8.68 -34.64
C SER A 51 12.07 10.20 -34.48
N THR A 52 12.00 10.69 -33.24
CA THR A 52 11.81 12.12 -32.88
C THR A 52 10.45 12.73 -33.21
N LYS A 53 9.49 11.93 -33.68
CA LYS A 53 8.13 12.39 -33.99
C LYS A 53 7.12 11.90 -32.97
N ASP A 54 6.03 12.66 -32.86
CA ASP A 54 4.98 12.39 -31.90
C ASP A 54 4.09 11.24 -32.38
N SER A 55 3.72 10.35 -31.46
CA SER A 55 2.84 9.21 -31.71
C SER A 55 1.37 9.60 -31.61
N GLY A 56 0.47 8.71 -32.02
CA GLY A 56 -0.97 8.94 -31.95
C GLY A 56 -1.43 9.39 -30.56
N ILE A 57 -2.38 10.34 -30.53
CA ILE A 57 -2.91 10.92 -29.29
C ILE A 57 -4.43 10.89 -29.26
N ILE A 58 -4.98 10.59 -28.08
CA ILE A 58 -6.38 10.81 -27.75
C ILE A 58 -6.43 11.82 -26.61
N SER A 59 -7.19 12.91 -26.76
CA SER A 59 -7.26 13.97 -25.74
C SER A 59 -8.67 14.26 -25.28
N PHE A 60 -8.83 14.45 -23.97
CA PHE A 60 -10.03 14.92 -23.30
C PHE A 60 -9.73 16.26 -22.64
N VAL A 61 -10.47 17.31 -23.03
CA VAL A 61 -10.26 18.68 -22.57
C VAL A 61 -11.58 19.31 -22.12
N GLY A 62 -11.56 20.03 -21.01
CA GLY A 62 -12.73 20.73 -20.50
C GLY A 62 -13.49 19.81 -19.56
N LYS A 63 -14.76 19.50 -19.84
CA LYS A 63 -15.60 18.60 -19.03
C LYS A 63 -15.91 17.29 -19.75
N SER A 64 -15.02 16.90 -20.68
CA SER A 64 -15.27 15.75 -21.55
C SER A 64 -15.01 14.46 -20.79
N SER A 65 -15.60 13.37 -21.28
CA SER A 65 -15.59 12.10 -20.58
C SER A 65 -15.24 10.94 -21.51
N ALA A 66 -14.43 10.01 -21.02
CA ALA A 66 -14.18 8.75 -21.71
C ALA A 66 -15.39 7.78 -21.67
N GLY A 67 -16.43 8.07 -20.88
CA GLY A 67 -17.55 7.16 -20.67
C GLY A 67 -17.05 5.81 -20.14
N ASP A 68 -17.54 4.73 -20.75
CA ASP A 68 -17.15 3.33 -20.55
C ASP A 68 -16.31 2.80 -21.75
N GLY A 69 -15.69 3.71 -22.51
CA GLY A 69 -14.85 3.36 -23.65
C GLY A 69 -13.60 2.56 -23.25
N THR A 70 -13.07 1.79 -24.20
CA THR A 70 -11.76 1.12 -24.07
C THR A 70 -10.69 1.88 -24.84
N PHE A 71 -9.54 2.11 -24.22
CA PHE A 71 -8.43 2.88 -24.77
C PHE A 71 -7.15 2.05 -24.72
N ILE A 72 -6.52 1.87 -25.86
CA ILE A 72 -5.28 1.08 -26.00
C ILE A 72 -4.17 2.01 -26.46
N ASN A 73 -3.22 2.25 -25.57
CA ASN A 73 -2.02 3.03 -25.83
C ASN A 73 -0.87 2.08 -26.15
N ASN A 74 -0.50 1.95 -27.42
CA ASN A 74 0.56 1.03 -27.81
C ASN A 74 1.95 1.54 -27.38
N GLY A 75 2.88 0.62 -27.17
CA GLY A 75 4.28 0.97 -26.95
C GLY A 75 4.94 1.53 -28.22
N GLY A 76 6.01 2.30 -28.03
CA GLY A 76 6.83 2.83 -29.10
C GLY A 76 7.46 1.71 -29.96
N VAL A 77 7.71 2.02 -31.23
CA VAL A 77 8.29 1.10 -32.23
C VAL A 77 9.66 1.58 -32.75
N VAL A 78 10.21 2.63 -32.14
CA VAL A 78 11.51 3.23 -32.47
C VAL A 78 12.34 3.42 -31.20
N SER A 79 13.66 3.24 -31.31
CA SER A 79 14.58 3.46 -30.21
C SER A 79 14.86 4.97 -30.04
N ASN A 80 15.13 5.40 -28.81
CA ASN A 80 15.60 6.75 -28.49
C ASN A 80 14.64 7.89 -28.93
N GLY A 81 13.35 7.79 -28.58
CA GLY A 81 12.48 8.97 -28.49
C GLY A 81 11.56 9.22 -29.68
N GLY A 82 10.65 8.29 -29.98
CA GLY A 82 9.29 8.72 -30.35
C GLY A 82 8.55 9.12 -29.06
N GLN A 83 7.68 10.15 -29.09
CA GLN A 83 6.82 10.42 -27.93
C GLN A 83 5.87 9.25 -27.69
N GLU A 84 5.46 9.07 -26.44
CA GLU A 84 4.53 8.03 -25.99
C GLU A 84 3.22 8.06 -26.79
N CYS A 85 2.66 6.88 -27.12
CA CYS A 85 1.27 6.83 -27.57
C CYS A 85 0.39 7.14 -26.38
N LEU A 86 -0.48 8.14 -26.47
CA LEU A 86 -1.00 8.78 -25.26
C LEU A 86 -2.52 8.93 -25.29
N THR A 87 -3.16 8.59 -24.17
CA THR A 87 -4.48 9.12 -23.82
C THR A 87 -4.32 10.16 -22.72
N LEU A 88 -4.84 11.37 -22.94
CA LEU A 88 -4.53 12.55 -22.13
C LEU A 88 -5.79 13.27 -21.66
N PHE A 89 -5.90 13.48 -20.35
CA PHE A 89 -6.98 14.23 -19.71
C PHE A 89 -6.44 15.57 -19.18
N TYR A 90 -7.09 16.67 -19.58
CA TYR A 90 -6.79 18.03 -19.11
C TYR A 90 -8.03 18.75 -18.61
N ASN A 91 -7.82 19.68 -17.67
CA ASN A 91 -8.88 20.44 -16.98
C ASN A 91 -9.89 19.48 -16.33
N ASP A 92 -11.15 19.84 -16.17
CA ASP A 92 -12.18 19.05 -15.47
C ASP A 92 -12.68 17.80 -16.23
N SER A 93 -11.84 17.17 -17.07
CA SER A 93 -12.21 15.99 -17.85
C SER A 93 -12.07 14.72 -17.01
N THR A 94 -12.81 13.67 -17.38
CA THR A 94 -12.89 12.45 -16.58
C THR A 94 -12.75 11.17 -17.41
N ALA A 95 -12.02 10.19 -16.89
CA ALA A 95 -12.01 8.84 -17.44
C ALA A 95 -13.31 8.07 -17.15
N ALA A 96 -14.18 8.60 -16.28
CA ALA A 96 -15.44 7.97 -15.89
C ALA A 96 -15.27 6.48 -15.56
N ASP A 97 -15.91 5.56 -16.31
CA ASP A 97 -15.86 4.12 -16.08
C ASP A 97 -15.02 3.41 -17.17
N GLY A 98 -14.13 4.15 -17.85
CA GLY A 98 -13.36 3.64 -18.98
C GLY A 98 -12.31 2.61 -18.60
N THR A 99 -11.87 1.85 -19.61
CA THR A 99 -10.79 0.86 -19.48
C THR A 99 -9.59 1.30 -20.31
N PHE A 100 -8.41 1.35 -19.71
CA PHE A 100 -7.19 1.86 -20.34
C PHE A 100 -6.08 0.82 -20.24
N VAL A 101 -5.41 0.55 -21.35
CA VAL A 101 -4.26 -0.35 -21.42
C VAL A 101 -3.07 0.40 -22.00
N ASN A 102 -2.05 0.60 -21.19
CA ASN A 102 -0.79 1.23 -21.55
C ASN A 102 0.25 0.14 -21.76
N LYS A 103 0.61 -0.14 -23.01
CA LYS A 103 1.52 -1.24 -23.36
C LYS A 103 2.98 -0.83 -23.19
N GLY A 104 3.83 -1.78 -22.78
CA GLY A 104 5.28 -1.57 -22.85
C GLY A 104 5.80 -1.41 -24.28
N GLY A 105 6.98 -0.80 -24.41
CA GLY A 105 7.65 -0.56 -25.68
C GLY A 105 7.86 -1.86 -26.49
N ALA A 106 7.68 -1.78 -27.80
CA ALA A 106 7.71 -2.94 -28.69
C ALA A 106 9.12 -3.33 -29.15
N ILE A 107 10.12 -2.47 -28.91
CA ILE A 107 11.54 -2.72 -29.21
C ILE A 107 12.45 -2.14 -28.12
N ALA A 108 13.69 -2.59 -28.04
CA ALA A 108 14.68 -2.07 -27.10
C ALA A 108 14.88 -0.55 -27.27
N GLY A 109 14.89 0.19 -26.15
CA GLY A 109 15.01 1.64 -26.10
C GLY A 109 13.76 2.41 -26.53
N ALA A 110 12.63 1.73 -26.78
CA ALA A 110 11.34 2.37 -26.99
C ALA A 110 10.62 2.64 -25.67
N VAL A 111 9.90 3.76 -25.63
CA VAL A 111 9.01 4.13 -24.52
C VAL A 111 7.73 3.27 -24.53
N GLY A 112 7.08 3.13 -23.38
CA GLY A 112 5.73 2.56 -23.31
C GLY A 112 4.66 3.52 -23.82
N GLY A 113 3.43 3.02 -23.94
CA GLY A 113 2.24 3.85 -24.06
C GLY A 113 1.89 4.48 -22.71
N GLY A 114 1.11 5.56 -22.75
CA GLY A 114 0.80 6.38 -21.58
C GLY A 114 -0.68 6.70 -21.43
N THR A 115 -1.14 6.80 -20.19
CA THR A 115 -2.36 7.53 -19.81
C THR A 115 -1.99 8.62 -18.81
N ILE A 116 -2.32 9.87 -19.10
CA ILE A 116 -1.93 11.02 -18.27
C ILE A 116 -3.17 11.83 -17.87
N PHE A 117 -3.28 12.11 -16.58
CA PHE A 117 -4.23 13.06 -15.99
C PHE A 117 -3.47 14.29 -15.50
N ALA A 118 -3.85 15.46 -16.01
CA ALA A 118 -3.22 16.73 -15.64
C ALA A 118 -4.25 17.77 -15.21
N LEU A 119 -3.77 18.82 -14.55
CA LEU A 119 -4.58 19.91 -13.99
C LEU A 119 -5.66 19.38 -13.04
N THR A 120 -6.94 19.62 -13.32
CA THR A 120 -8.09 19.25 -12.46
C THR A 120 -8.82 17.97 -12.89
N SER A 121 -8.22 17.18 -13.79
CA SER A 121 -8.86 15.99 -14.37
C SER A 121 -8.94 14.84 -13.38
N ASP A 122 -9.78 13.85 -13.67
CA ASP A 122 -9.96 12.70 -12.79
C ASP A 122 -10.15 11.36 -13.48
N ALA A 123 -9.75 10.28 -12.80
CA ALA A 123 -9.88 8.93 -13.31
C ALA A 123 -11.25 8.27 -13.04
N GLY A 124 -12.20 8.96 -12.38
CA GLY A 124 -13.51 8.39 -12.09
C GLY A 124 -13.44 7.04 -11.34
N ASN A 125 -14.05 6.01 -11.93
CA ASN A 125 -13.97 4.60 -11.51
C ASN A 125 -13.22 3.74 -12.55
N ALA A 126 -12.39 4.37 -13.40
CA ALA A 126 -11.72 3.69 -14.50
C ALA A 126 -10.83 2.53 -14.03
N VAL A 127 -10.62 1.56 -14.91
CA VAL A 127 -9.59 0.54 -14.76
C VAL A 127 -8.44 0.87 -15.69
N ILE A 128 -7.25 1.09 -15.14
CA ILE A 128 -6.07 1.52 -15.89
C ILE A 128 -4.95 0.54 -15.63
N THR A 129 -4.49 -0.13 -16.68
CA THR A 129 -3.39 -1.10 -16.63
C THR A 129 -2.16 -0.55 -17.34
N SER A 130 -1.08 -0.40 -16.59
CA SER A 130 0.27 -0.17 -17.07
C SER A 130 1.00 -1.51 -17.20
N GLU A 131 1.16 -2.02 -18.42
CA GLU A 131 1.81 -3.30 -18.69
C GLU A 131 3.34 -3.16 -18.62
N GLY A 132 4.04 -4.12 -18.00
CA GLY A 132 5.48 -4.25 -18.17
C GLY A 132 5.86 -4.54 -19.63
N ALA A 133 7.04 -4.11 -20.03
CA ALA A 133 7.52 -4.39 -21.39
C ALA A 133 7.96 -5.84 -21.53
N SER A 134 7.63 -6.44 -22.66
CA SER A 134 8.05 -7.81 -23.03
C SER A 134 9.40 -7.89 -23.72
N VAL A 135 10.02 -6.73 -23.99
CA VAL A 135 11.26 -6.62 -24.76
C VAL A 135 12.35 -6.04 -23.88
N SER A 136 13.51 -6.72 -23.86
CA SER A 136 14.65 -6.28 -23.09
C SER A 136 15.08 -4.86 -23.43
N GLY A 137 15.24 -4.02 -22.42
CA GLY A 137 15.63 -2.61 -22.57
C GLY A 137 14.55 -1.68 -23.11
N ALA A 138 13.31 -2.14 -23.30
CA ALA A 138 12.15 -1.27 -23.55
C ALA A 138 11.54 -0.79 -22.23
N SER A 139 10.90 0.37 -22.20
CA SER A 139 10.17 0.85 -21.02
C SER A 139 8.76 0.24 -20.96
N GLY A 140 8.26 -0.04 -19.76
CA GLY A 140 6.87 -0.43 -19.54
C GLY A 140 5.89 0.72 -19.81
N GLY A 141 4.60 0.40 -19.84
CA GLY A 141 3.53 1.38 -19.93
C GLY A 141 3.44 2.24 -18.67
N VAL A 142 2.90 3.45 -18.80
CA VAL A 142 2.87 4.44 -17.73
C VAL A 142 1.48 5.03 -17.52
N THR A 143 1.12 5.25 -16.27
CA THR A 143 -0.04 6.04 -15.85
C THR A 143 0.45 7.16 -14.95
N VAL A 144 0.12 8.43 -15.27
CA VAL A 144 0.59 9.59 -14.51
C VAL A 144 -0.59 10.45 -14.04
N PHE A 145 -0.59 10.79 -12.76
CA PHE A 145 -1.42 11.85 -12.18
C PHE A 145 -0.55 13.05 -11.83
N ALA A 146 -0.79 14.19 -12.46
CA ALA A 146 0.01 15.40 -12.31
C ALA A 146 -0.81 16.61 -11.86
N ASN A 147 -0.12 17.67 -11.43
CA ASN A 147 -0.71 18.90 -10.90
C ASN A 147 -1.67 18.67 -9.73
N THR A 148 -2.99 18.70 -9.96
CA THR A 148 -4.04 18.53 -8.95
C THR A 148 -5.03 17.44 -9.35
N ALA A 149 -4.66 16.58 -10.31
CA ALA A 149 -5.52 15.55 -10.85
C ALA A 149 -5.85 14.50 -9.79
N SER A 150 -7.00 13.83 -9.94
CA SER A 150 -7.51 12.88 -8.94
C SER A 150 -7.69 11.48 -9.52
N ALA A 151 -7.17 10.46 -8.83
CA ALA A 151 -7.45 9.07 -9.14
C ALA A 151 -8.87 8.64 -8.72
N LYS A 152 -9.57 9.43 -7.88
CA LYS A 152 -10.91 9.12 -7.35
C LYS A 152 -11.01 7.66 -6.87
N ASN A 153 -11.85 6.84 -7.50
CA ASN A 153 -12.09 5.44 -7.15
C ASN A 153 -11.45 4.47 -8.15
N ALA A 154 -10.55 4.94 -9.02
CA ALA A 154 -9.99 4.11 -10.09
C ALA A 154 -9.26 2.88 -9.54
N THR A 155 -9.23 1.82 -10.34
CA THR A 155 -8.34 0.68 -10.15
C THR A 155 -7.11 0.87 -11.02
N LEU A 156 -5.96 1.00 -10.38
CA LEU A 156 -4.67 1.28 -11.00
C LEU A 156 -3.81 0.02 -10.91
N VAL A 157 -3.46 -0.56 -12.04
CA VAL A 157 -2.70 -1.80 -12.14
C VAL A 157 -1.34 -1.50 -12.76
N ALA A 158 -0.26 -1.94 -12.11
CA ALA A 158 1.07 -1.93 -12.67
C ALA A 158 1.61 -3.37 -12.72
N ASP A 159 1.87 -3.86 -13.93
CA ASP A 159 2.41 -5.19 -14.14
C ASP A 159 3.93 -5.18 -14.13
N GLY A 160 4.52 -6.31 -13.73
CA GLY A 160 5.95 -6.50 -13.76
C GLY A 160 6.51 -6.64 -15.18
N GLU A 161 7.82 -6.45 -15.30
CA GLU A 161 8.58 -6.64 -16.52
C GLU A 161 8.60 -8.10 -16.99
N LEU A 162 8.84 -8.27 -18.29
CA LEU A 162 9.06 -9.57 -18.92
C LEU A 162 10.32 -9.50 -19.80
N ASN A 163 11.22 -10.47 -19.61
CA ASN A 163 12.43 -10.67 -20.43
C ASN A 163 13.44 -9.51 -20.38
N GLY A 164 13.65 -8.88 -19.22
CA GLY A 164 14.58 -7.77 -19.01
C GLY A 164 14.08 -6.43 -19.53
N GLY A 165 12.76 -6.28 -19.68
CA GLY A 165 12.10 -5.02 -20.00
C GLY A 165 11.97 -4.13 -18.77
N GLY A 166 11.35 -2.95 -18.93
CA GLY A 166 10.95 -2.10 -17.83
C GLY A 166 9.58 -2.50 -17.29
N PRO A 167 9.33 -2.34 -15.98
CA PRO A 167 8.03 -2.61 -15.38
C PRO A 167 6.99 -1.57 -15.79
N GLY A 168 5.71 -1.91 -15.65
CA GLY A 168 4.62 -0.96 -15.68
C GLY A 168 4.70 0.01 -14.50
N VAL A 169 4.27 1.26 -14.73
CA VAL A 169 4.41 2.33 -13.73
C VAL A 169 3.09 3.07 -13.53
N VAL A 170 2.78 3.35 -12.26
CA VAL A 170 1.78 4.32 -11.82
C VAL A 170 2.52 5.41 -11.04
N GLU A 171 2.30 6.68 -11.41
CA GLU A 171 3.01 7.81 -10.82
C GLU A 171 2.04 8.88 -10.32
N PHE A 172 2.30 9.39 -9.12
CA PHE A 172 1.64 10.58 -8.57
C PHE A 172 2.64 11.71 -8.37
N GLN A 173 2.46 12.78 -9.13
CA GLN A 173 3.30 13.98 -9.12
C GLN A 173 2.59 15.16 -8.46
N ASN A 174 3.38 16.16 -8.04
CA ASN A 174 2.87 17.45 -7.54
C ASN A 174 1.81 17.28 -6.43
N ALA A 175 0.68 17.96 -6.50
CA ALA A 175 -0.41 17.91 -5.52
C ALA A 175 -1.60 17.07 -6.03
N SER A 176 -1.31 16.02 -6.83
CA SER A 176 -2.32 15.06 -7.29
C SER A 176 -2.93 14.30 -6.10
N LYS A 177 -4.03 13.58 -6.34
CA LYS A 177 -4.81 12.94 -5.27
C LYS A 177 -5.06 11.48 -5.60
N GLY A 178 -4.75 10.59 -4.67
CA GLY A 178 -5.08 9.17 -4.78
C GLY A 178 -6.51 8.86 -4.34
N GLU A 179 -7.06 9.64 -3.40
CA GLU A 179 -8.40 9.46 -2.82
C GLU A 179 -8.64 8.02 -2.37
N THR A 180 -9.63 7.34 -2.95
CA THR A 180 -10.07 5.97 -2.63
C THR A 180 -9.61 4.94 -3.66
N ALA A 181 -8.69 5.33 -4.56
CA ALA A 181 -8.19 4.48 -5.62
C ALA A 181 -7.53 3.20 -5.08
N ARG A 182 -7.73 2.10 -5.80
CA ARG A 182 -7.16 0.79 -5.50
C ARG A 182 -5.92 0.59 -6.37
N VAL A 183 -4.77 0.36 -5.75
CA VAL A 183 -3.50 0.14 -6.45
C VAL A 183 -3.07 -1.32 -6.35
N GLU A 184 -2.94 -1.98 -7.50
CA GLU A 184 -2.50 -3.37 -7.64
C GLU A 184 -1.14 -3.42 -8.34
N LEU A 185 -0.13 -3.95 -7.65
CA LEU A 185 1.24 -4.04 -8.16
C LEU A 185 1.66 -5.50 -8.31
N PHE A 186 1.91 -5.95 -9.53
CA PHE A 186 2.28 -7.34 -9.82
C PHE A 186 3.74 -7.45 -10.24
N GLY A 187 4.40 -8.58 -9.93
CA GLY A 187 5.81 -8.77 -10.26
C GLY A 187 6.69 -7.68 -9.64
N ASP A 188 7.41 -6.93 -10.46
CA ASP A 188 8.17 -5.73 -10.12
C ASP A 188 7.49 -4.44 -10.64
N GLY A 189 6.17 -4.46 -10.88
CA GLY A 189 5.36 -3.29 -11.22
C GLY A 189 5.45 -2.19 -10.16
N ASN A 190 5.43 -0.93 -10.58
CA ASN A 190 5.84 0.19 -9.74
C ASN A 190 4.71 1.18 -9.43
N LEU A 191 4.63 1.60 -8.18
CA LEU A 191 4.03 2.86 -7.76
C LEU A 191 5.14 3.83 -7.36
N ASP A 192 5.19 5.01 -7.98
CA ASP A 192 6.13 6.08 -7.61
C ASP A 192 5.37 7.32 -7.11
N VAL A 193 5.68 7.74 -5.88
CA VAL A 193 5.14 8.96 -5.25
C VAL A 193 6.26 9.93 -4.86
N SER A 194 7.52 9.64 -5.22
CA SER A 194 8.71 10.35 -4.76
C SER A 194 8.77 11.82 -5.16
N VAL A 195 8.05 12.19 -6.21
CA VAL A 195 7.94 13.56 -6.76
C VAL A 195 6.62 14.26 -6.39
N HIS A 196 5.86 13.71 -5.43
CA HIS A 196 4.69 14.35 -4.88
C HIS A 196 5.05 15.59 -4.03
N SER A 197 4.09 16.47 -3.78
CA SER A 197 4.23 17.65 -2.92
C SER A 197 3.82 17.32 -1.49
N SER A 198 4.25 18.14 -0.52
CA SER A 198 3.78 17.99 0.86
C SER A 198 2.24 18.13 0.94
N PRO A 199 1.56 17.43 1.88
CA PRO A 199 2.09 16.58 2.95
C PRO A 199 2.32 15.10 2.58
N GLY A 200 2.31 14.76 1.29
CA GLY A 200 2.33 13.37 0.81
C GLY A 200 1.00 12.96 0.16
N LEU A 201 0.83 11.66 -0.10
CA LEU A 201 -0.29 11.12 -0.86
C LEU A 201 -1.19 10.24 0.01
N THR A 202 -2.51 10.30 -0.18
CA THR A 202 -3.45 9.30 0.38
C THR A 202 -4.08 8.50 -0.76
N ILE A 203 -4.07 7.17 -0.63
CA ILE A 203 -4.73 6.22 -1.54
C ILE A 203 -5.74 5.33 -0.79
N GLY A 204 -6.65 4.72 -1.55
CA GLY A 204 -7.62 3.76 -1.06
C GLY A 204 -6.96 2.54 -0.46
N SER A 205 -6.31 1.75 -1.30
CA SER A 205 -5.66 0.51 -0.89
C SER A 205 -4.45 0.20 -1.76
N MET A 206 -3.55 -0.63 -1.22
CA MET A 206 -2.39 -1.17 -1.93
C MET A 206 -2.33 -2.69 -1.75
N GLU A 207 -2.04 -3.43 -2.82
CA GLU A 207 -1.89 -4.89 -2.79
C GLU A 207 -0.98 -5.43 -3.90
N GLY A 208 -0.53 -6.66 -3.71
CA GLY A 208 0.35 -7.35 -4.66
C GLY A 208 1.82 -7.37 -4.23
N GLY A 209 2.71 -7.66 -5.18
CA GLY A 209 4.13 -7.98 -4.97
C GLY A 209 5.16 -6.99 -5.52
N GLY A 210 4.72 -5.89 -6.15
CA GLY A 210 5.60 -4.92 -6.81
C GLY A 210 6.35 -3.96 -5.88
N ASN A 211 6.76 -2.80 -6.42
CA ASN A 211 7.57 -1.83 -5.68
C ASN A 211 6.82 -0.52 -5.45
N VAL A 212 7.04 0.08 -4.29
CA VAL A 212 6.57 1.43 -3.95
C VAL A 212 7.77 2.32 -3.65
N PHE A 213 7.92 3.40 -4.40
CA PHE A 213 8.98 4.38 -4.27
C PHE A 213 8.46 5.65 -3.61
N LEU A 214 8.94 5.95 -2.41
CA LEU A 214 8.43 7.03 -1.58
C LEU A 214 9.22 8.34 -1.70
N GLY A 215 10.49 8.31 -2.11
CA GLY A 215 11.40 9.43 -1.92
C GLY A 215 11.43 9.87 -0.45
N SER A 216 11.07 11.13 -0.20
CA SER A 216 10.88 11.71 1.15
C SER A 216 9.40 11.83 1.57
N GLN A 217 8.46 11.23 0.82
CA GLN A 217 7.02 11.42 1.02
C GLN A 217 6.39 10.46 2.02
N ASN A 218 5.30 10.91 2.64
CA ASN A 218 4.38 10.03 3.38
C ASN A 218 3.32 9.46 2.43
N LEU A 219 3.14 8.14 2.45
CA LEU A 219 2.03 7.45 1.78
C LEU A 219 1.01 6.99 2.82
N ALA A 220 -0.19 7.58 2.80
CA ALA A 220 -1.32 7.13 3.60
C ALA A 220 -2.18 6.12 2.82
N VAL A 221 -2.51 4.99 3.44
CA VAL A 221 -3.19 3.86 2.81
C VAL A 221 -4.35 3.39 3.67
N GLY A 222 -5.51 3.17 3.05
CA GLY A 222 -6.67 2.52 3.66
C GLY A 222 -7.97 3.33 3.59
N SER A 223 -8.01 4.44 2.84
CA SER A 223 -9.18 5.33 2.79
C SER A 223 -10.43 4.67 2.20
N ASN A 224 -10.29 3.56 1.47
CA ASN A 224 -11.40 2.78 0.90
C ASN A 224 -11.83 1.58 1.78
N ASN A 225 -11.20 1.38 2.94
CA ASN A 225 -11.49 0.32 3.90
C ASN A 225 -11.48 -1.11 3.30
N LEU A 226 -10.60 -1.38 2.35
CA LEU A 226 -10.36 -2.73 1.87
C LEU A 226 -9.29 -3.45 2.70
N ASN A 227 -9.52 -4.73 2.99
CA ASN A 227 -8.50 -5.59 3.56
C ASN A 227 -7.53 -6.01 2.45
N THR A 228 -6.25 -5.69 2.60
CA THR A 228 -5.25 -6.03 1.58
C THR A 228 -4.01 -6.69 2.16
N THR A 229 -3.28 -7.38 1.30
CA THR A 229 -1.93 -7.87 1.57
C THR A 229 -0.98 -7.31 0.52
N PHE A 230 0.08 -6.67 0.99
CA PHE A 230 1.19 -6.23 0.15
C PHE A 230 2.43 -7.04 0.52
N SER A 231 2.90 -7.83 -0.44
CA SER A 231 4.07 -8.68 -0.33
C SER A 231 5.32 -8.12 -0.99
N GLY A 232 5.18 -6.98 -1.67
CA GLY A 232 6.25 -6.27 -2.35
C GLY A 232 7.13 -5.45 -1.42
N ILE A 233 7.91 -4.54 -2.00
CA ILE A 233 8.87 -3.70 -1.29
C ILE A 233 8.42 -2.24 -1.32
N VAL A 234 8.28 -1.64 -0.15
CA VAL A 234 8.18 -0.19 0.03
C VAL A 234 9.58 0.34 0.36
N GLN A 235 10.01 1.38 -0.36
CA GLN A 235 11.38 1.90 -0.29
C GLN A 235 11.45 3.40 -0.54
N ASP A 236 12.56 4.00 -0.10
CA ASP A 236 12.93 5.36 -0.48
C ASP A 236 13.36 5.44 -1.96
N GLY A 237 13.69 6.64 -2.42
CA GLY A 237 14.06 6.88 -3.81
C GLY A 237 12.86 6.85 -4.76
N GLY A 238 13.13 6.56 -6.04
CA GLY A 238 12.19 6.73 -7.15
C GLY A 238 12.76 7.72 -8.15
N LEU A 239 11.88 8.39 -8.89
CA LEU A 239 12.25 9.52 -9.74
C LEU A 239 12.98 10.64 -8.97
N ASN A 240 12.63 10.83 -7.69
CA ASN A 240 13.43 11.61 -6.75
C ASN A 240 14.26 10.67 -5.84
N PRO A 241 15.60 10.77 -5.82
CA PRO A 241 16.47 9.89 -5.03
C PRO A 241 16.52 10.21 -3.52
N GLU A 242 15.66 11.10 -3.04
CA GLU A 242 15.56 11.45 -1.62
C GLU A 242 15.18 10.27 -0.72
N ILE A 243 15.47 10.42 0.57
CA ILE A 243 15.21 9.44 1.63
C ILE A 243 14.26 10.02 2.68
N GLY A 244 13.78 9.15 3.58
CA GLY A 244 12.89 9.53 4.68
C GLY A 244 11.41 9.30 4.37
N GLY A 245 11.12 8.53 3.32
CA GLY A 245 9.77 8.12 2.98
C GLY A 245 9.11 7.38 4.14
N SER A 246 7.83 7.65 4.35
CA SER A 246 7.06 7.12 5.49
C SER A 246 5.72 6.54 5.06
N LEU A 247 5.15 5.71 5.93
CA LEU A 247 3.87 5.04 5.69
C LEU A 247 2.88 5.39 6.79
N THR A 248 1.65 5.73 6.41
CA THR A 248 0.52 5.89 7.35
C THR A 248 -0.57 4.89 7.02
N LYS A 249 -0.88 3.99 7.96
CA LYS A 249 -2.08 3.15 7.88
C LYS A 249 -3.27 3.92 8.43
N THR A 250 -4.31 4.09 7.61
CA THR A 250 -5.58 4.73 7.97
C THR A 250 -6.77 3.85 7.59
N GLY A 251 -7.99 4.26 7.94
CA GLY A 251 -9.22 3.51 7.72
C GLY A 251 -9.33 2.24 8.55
N SER A 252 -10.54 1.68 8.62
CA SER A 252 -10.90 0.63 9.57
C SER A 252 -10.42 -0.78 9.19
N ALA A 253 -9.96 -0.97 7.95
CA ALA A 253 -9.58 -2.28 7.42
C ALA A 253 -8.15 -2.71 7.80
N VAL A 254 -7.81 -3.95 7.43
CA VAL A 254 -6.50 -4.56 7.67
C VAL A 254 -5.57 -4.34 6.48
N LEU A 255 -4.39 -3.75 6.73
CA LEU A 255 -3.26 -3.81 5.80
C LEU A 255 -2.26 -4.85 6.32
N THR A 256 -1.97 -5.87 5.51
CA THR A 256 -0.97 -6.89 5.83
C THR A 256 0.30 -6.66 5.04
N LEU A 257 1.44 -6.51 5.73
CA LEU A 257 2.77 -6.37 5.11
C LEU A 257 3.57 -7.66 5.29
N SER A 258 4.03 -8.25 4.18
CA SER A 258 4.87 -9.46 4.19
C SER A 258 6.25 -9.30 3.56
N GLY A 259 6.51 -8.18 2.90
CA GLY A 259 7.81 -7.85 2.33
C GLY A 259 8.82 -7.34 3.36
N ALA A 260 10.08 -7.33 2.97
CA ALA A 260 11.17 -6.69 3.72
C ALA A 260 11.35 -5.27 3.20
N ASN A 261 10.61 -4.33 3.78
CA ASN A 261 10.60 -2.93 3.38
C ASN A 261 11.87 -2.20 3.82
N THR A 262 12.29 -1.19 3.06
CA THR A 262 13.58 -0.51 3.21
C THR A 262 13.47 1.02 3.33
N TYR A 263 12.27 1.58 3.32
CA TYR A 263 12.06 3.01 3.58
C TYR A 263 12.59 3.40 4.98
N THR A 264 13.11 4.63 5.09
CA THR A 264 13.83 5.06 6.30
C THR A 264 13.02 5.94 7.24
N GLY A 265 11.91 6.51 6.76
CA GLY A 265 10.95 7.22 7.61
C GLY A 265 10.11 6.29 8.48
N GLY A 266 9.29 6.89 9.34
CA GLY A 266 8.47 6.16 10.29
C GLY A 266 7.23 5.50 9.68
N THR A 267 6.58 4.66 10.48
CA THR A 267 5.26 4.10 10.19
C THR A 267 4.27 4.56 11.24
N ILE A 268 3.15 5.15 10.82
CA ILE A 268 2.05 5.54 11.72
C ILE A 268 0.86 4.62 11.49
N VAL A 269 0.27 4.09 12.56
CA VAL A 269 -1.04 3.43 12.54
C VAL A 269 -2.05 4.38 13.19
N SER A 270 -2.90 4.96 12.35
CA SER A 270 -3.92 5.94 12.78
C SER A 270 -5.30 5.32 12.97
N ASP A 271 -5.59 4.19 12.31
CA ASP A 271 -6.84 3.43 12.47
C ASP A 271 -6.72 2.02 11.85
N GLY A 272 -7.68 1.15 12.17
CA GLY A 272 -7.79 -0.22 11.66
C GLY A 272 -6.67 -1.12 12.21
N ALA A 273 -6.14 -2.00 11.36
CA ALA A 273 -5.02 -2.86 11.75
C ALA A 273 -3.89 -2.89 10.71
N LEU A 274 -2.66 -2.88 11.21
CA LEU A 274 -1.44 -3.20 10.48
C LEU A 274 -0.96 -4.58 10.94
N VAL A 275 -0.88 -5.54 10.02
CA VAL A 275 -0.50 -6.93 10.32
C VAL A 275 0.84 -7.26 9.66
N ILE A 276 1.80 -7.69 10.47
CA ILE A 276 3.19 -7.92 10.07
C ILE A 276 3.46 -9.42 9.94
N ILE A 277 3.81 -9.88 8.75
CA ILE A 277 4.03 -11.33 8.47
C ILE A 277 5.30 -11.61 7.64
N ASN A 278 6.19 -10.63 7.51
CA ASN A 278 7.48 -10.83 6.85
C ASN A 278 8.32 -11.90 7.59
N LYS A 279 9.11 -12.65 6.82
CA LYS A 279 9.97 -13.72 7.37
C LYS A 279 11.41 -13.26 7.62
N ILE A 280 11.84 -12.22 6.90
CA ILE A 280 13.18 -11.65 6.94
C ILE A 280 13.07 -10.14 6.88
N GLY A 281 14.12 -9.44 7.30
CA GLY A 281 14.17 -7.98 7.28
C GLY A 281 13.10 -7.33 8.17
N SER A 282 12.74 -6.08 7.87
CA SER A 282 11.69 -5.34 8.57
C SER A 282 10.48 -5.16 7.67
N ALA A 283 9.27 -5.42 8.16
CA ALA A 283 8.06 -5.07 7.40
C ALA A 283 7.73 -3.57 7.45
N THR A 284 8.36 -2.79 8.32
CA THR A 284 8.01 -1.37 8.50
C THR A 284 9.20 -0.44 8.25
N GLY A 285 10.16 -0.87 7.43
CA GLY A 285 11.38 -0.10 7.19
C GLY A 285 12.29 -0.03 8.41
N THR A 286 13.18 0.96 8.44
CA THR A 286 14.14 1.17 9.55
C THR A 286 13.68 2.22 10.56
N GLY A 287 12.71 3.08 10.18
CA GLY A 287 12.15 4.09 11.06
C GLY A 287 11.25 3.51 12.16
N GLY A 288 10.92 4.36 13.15
CA GLY A 288 10.05 3.97 14.26
C GLY A 288 8.60 3.72 13.84
N VAL A 289 7.89 2.90 14.61
CA VAL A 289 6.46 2.62 14.45
C VAL A 289 5.69 3.26 15.60
N GLN A 290 4.73 4.12 15.26
CA GLN A 290 3.86 4.81 16.20
C GLN A 290 2.42 4.37 15.97
N LEU A 291 1.75 3.86 17.01
CA LEU A 291 0.32 3.58 16.97
C LEU A 291 -0.41 4.72 17.68
N ASP A 292 -1.01 5.62 16.90
CA ASP A 292 -1.88 6.65 17.44
C ASP A 292 -3.25 6.07 17.83
N ALA A 293 -3.71 5.08 17.06
CA ALA A 293 -4.84 4.23 17.39
C ALA A 293 -4.72 2.87 16.67
N GLY A 294 -5.80 2.08 16.68
CA GLY A 294 -5.88 0.81 15.95
C GLY A 294 -4.99 -0.29 16.52
N THR A 295 -4.70 -1.30 15.71
CA THR A 295 -3.97 -2.50 16.15
C THR A 295 -2.73 -2.78 15.30
N LEU A 296 -1.60 -3.03 15.95
CA LEU A 296 -0.44 -3.70 15.36
C LEU A 296 -0.48 -5.18 15.72
N GLY A 297 -0.42 -6.06 14.73
CA GLY A 297 -0.45 -7.50 14.96
C GLY A 297 0.45 -8.30 14.03
N GLY A 298 0.34 -9.62 14.12
CA GLY A 298 1.09 -10.55 13.29
C GLY A 298 2.32 -11.15 13.99
N LYS A 299 3.17 -11.78 13.19
CA LYS A 299 4.26 -12.65 13.65
C LYS A 299 5.59 -12.42 12.92
N GLY A 300 5.72 -11.27 12.27
CA GLY A 300 6.92 -10.90 11.53
C GLY A 300 7.91 -10.12 12.38
N ILE A 301 8.72 -9.32 11.70
CA ILE A 301 9.87 -8.62 12.27
C ILE A 301 9.75 -7.13 11.96
N ILE A 302 9.96 -6.32 13.00
CA ILE A 302 10.05 -4.86 12.97
C ILE A 302 11.44 -4.46 13.44
N ALA A 303 12.17 -3.69 12.64
CA ALA A 303 13.50 -3.22 13.02
C ALA A 303 13.46 -1.99 13.94
N GLY A 304 12.58 -1.03 13.64
CA GLY A 304 12.45 0.23 14.38
C GLY A 304 11.87 0.06 15.78
N ALA A 305 12.03 1.09 16.61
CA ALA A 305 11.35 1.17 17.90
C ALA A 305 9.83 1.24 17.71
N VAL A 306 9.07 0.62 18.61
CA VAL A 306 7.61 0.60 18.56
C VAL A 306 7.05 1.35 19.77
N ILE A 307 6.15 2.30 19.51
CA ILE A 307 5.38 3.00 20.55
C ILE A 307 3.91 2.67 20.34
N VAL A 308 3.29 2.08 21.36
CA VAL A 308 1.88 1.75 21.37
C VAL A 308 1.15 2.84 22.15
N GLY A 309 0.27 3.58 21.48
CA GLY A 309 -0.51 4.64 22.09
C GLY A 309 0.19 6.00 22.08
N THR A 310 -0.55 7.01 22.54
CA THR A 310 -0.10 8.42 22.61
C THR A 310 0.02 8.92 24.04
N GLY A 311 -0.51 8.18 25.01
CA GLY A 311 -0.61 8.52 26.43
C GLY A 311 -1.95 9.14 26.85
N GLY A 312 -2.85 9.43 25.92
CA GLY A 312 -4.17 10.02 26.22
C GLY A 312 -5.14 10.06 25.04
N GLY A 313 -4.88 9.29 23.99
CA GLY A 313 -5.68 9.22 22.79
C GLY A 313 -6.83 8.23 22.90
N THR A 314 -7.32 7.75 21.76
CA THR A 314 -8.45 6.81 21.66
C THR A 314 -8.10 5.37 22.07
N GLY A 315 -6.83 5.12 22.36
CA GLY A 315 -6.28 3.81 22.69
C GLY A 315 -5.71 3.08 21.47
N ALA A 316 -4.64 2.34 21.70
CA ALA A 316 -3.92 1.57 20.69
C ALA A 316 -3.59 0.17 21.19
N PHE A 317 -3.54 -0.80 20.28
CA PHE A 317 -3.45 -2.21 20.62
C PHE A 317 -2.22 -2.86 20.01
N LEU A 318 -1.43 -3.56 20.82
CA LEU A 318 -0.50 -4.57 20.33
C LEU A 318 -1.16 -5.94 20.44
N ALA A 319 -1.22 -6.70 19.35
CA ALA A 319 -1.91 -7.98 19.33
C ALA A 319 -1.24 -8.96 18.33
N PRO A 320 -0.17 -9.66 18.71
CA PRO A 320 0.56 -10.58 17.81
C PRO A 320 -0.34 -11.64 17.15
N GLY A 321 -1.36 -12.14 17.86
CA GLY A 321 -2.31 -13.11 17.34
C GLY A 321 -3.48 -12.53 16.53
N GLN A 322 -3.56 -11.20 16.35
CA GLN A 322 -4.69 -10.54 15.70
C GLN A 322 -5.02 -11.17 14.34
N GLY A 323 -6.32 -11.40 14.10
CA GLY A 323 -6.83 -11.97 12.85
C GLY A 323 -6.53 -13.47 12.65
N ALA A 324 -5.67 -14.07 13.49
CA ALA A 324 -5.32 -15.48 13.41
C ALA A 324 -6.10 -16.31 14.45
N ARG A 325 -6.55 -17.51 14.05
CA ARG A 325 -7.06 -18.52 15.01
C ARG A 325 -5.94 -19.18 15.85
N LYS A 326 -4.73 -18.61 15.81
CA LYS A 326 -3.53 -19.18 16.40
C LYS A 326 -2.69 -18.05 16.98
N PRO A 327 -2.09 -18.25 18.16
CA PRO A 327 -1.18 -17.28 18.71
C PRO A 327 0.01 -16.96 17.78
N GLY A 328 0.43 -15.70 17.79
CA GLY A 328 1.54 -15.12 17.02
C GLY A 328 2.75 -14.78 17.90
N SER A 329 3.92 -14.69 17.27
CA SER A 329 5.17 -14.24 17.90
C SER A 329 5.71 -13.07 17.09
N LEU A 330 5.53 -11.85 17.58
CA LEU A 330 6.00 -10.62 16.92
C LEU A 330 7.38 -10.24 17.45
N THR A 331 8.32 -9.95 16.55
CA THR A 331 9.67 -9.51 16.93
C THR A 331 9.85 -8.02 16.67
N VAL A 332 10.18 -7.27 17.71
CA VAL A 332 10.65 -5.89 17.67
C VAL A 332 12.14 -5.90 18.01
N GLN A 333 12.99 -5.54 17.06
CA GLN A 333 14.45 -5.61 17.26
C GLN A 333 15.00 -4.45 18.10
N SER A 334 14.15 -3.48 18.41
CA SER A 334 14.46 -2.28 19.19
C SER A 334 13.56 -2.17 20.42
N ALA A 335 13.47 -0.98 21.01
CA ALA A 335 12.65 -0.71 22.18
C ALA A 335 11.16 -0.80 21.86
N LEU A 336 10.39 -1.33 22.82
CA LEU A 336 8.93 -1.37 22.81
C LEU A 336 8.38 -0.56 23.99
N ASN A 337 7.60 0.47 23.70
CA ASN A 337 7.02 1.37 24.70
C ASN A 337 5.49 1.30 24.67
N PHE A 338 4.88 0.91 25.78
CA PHE A 338 3.44 1.01 25.98
C PHE A 338 3.12 2.31 26.70
N LYS A 339 2.37 3.20 26.05
CA LYS A 339 1.87 4.44 26.65
C LYS A 339 0.65 4.18 27.52
N ALA A 340 0.24 5.17 28.31
CA ALA A 340 -0.87 5.05 29.26
C ALA A 340 -2.23 4.64 28.63
N ASP A 341 -2.44 4.90 27.34
CA ASP A 341 -3.64 4.50 26.58
C ASP A 341 -3.45 3.19 25.79
N ALA A 342 -2.34 2.49 25.99
CA ALA A 342 -2.03 1.25 25.29
C ALA A 342 -2.73 0.05 25.90
N THR A 343 -3.04 -0.94 25.07
CA THR A 343 -3.44 -2.28 25.52
C THR A 343 -2.61 -3.36 24.82
N TYR A 344 -1.93 -4.21 25.60
CA TYR A 344 -1.36 -5.45 25.07
C TYR A 344 -2.41 -6.57 25.10
N SER A 345 -2.87 -7.00 23.93
CA SER A 345 -3.83 -8.09 23.76
C SER A 345 -3.11 -9.41 23.44
N CYS A 346 -2.98 -10.27 24.44
CA CYS A 346 -2.33 -11.58 24.34
C CYS A 346 -3.36 -12.69 24.10
N THR A 347 -3.30 -13.37 22.96
CA THR A 347 -4.16 -14.51 22.64
C THR A 347 -3.60 -15.81 23.22
N LEU A 348 -4.40 -16.58 23.96
CA LEU A 348 -4.01 -17.90 24.50
C LEU A 348 -4.86 -19.02 23.88
N ASP A 349 -4.25 -19.92 23.11
CA ASP A 349 -4.88 -21.18 22.70
C ASP A 349 -4.67 -22.26 23.76
N SER A 350 -5.67 -22.42 24.63
CA SER A 350 -5.64 -23.40 25.72
C SER A 350 -5.67 -24.85 25.23
N LYS A 351 -6.15 -25.13 24.02
CA LYS A 351 -6.11 -26.49 23.43
C LYS A 351 -4.71 -26.86 22.96
N LYS A 352 -3.91 -25.85 22.59
CA LYS A 352 -2.54 -26.04 22.12
C LYS A 352 -1.48 -25.74 23.17
N GLY A 353 -1.87 -25.15 24.30
CA GLY A 353 -0.93 -24.69 25.31
C GLY A 353 0.05 -23.69 24.71
N ARG A 354 -0.46 -22.71 23.94
CA ARG A 354 0.36 -21.65 23.32
C ARG A 354 -0.29 -20.30 23.52
N ALA A 355 0.51 -19.27 23.77
CA ALA A 355 0.06 -17.90 23.89
C ALA A 355 0.79 -16.99 22.89
N ASP A 356 0.26 -15.79 22.70
CA ASP A 356 0.94 -14.74 21.95
C ASP A 356 2.22 -14.36 22.68
N GLN A 357 3.22 -14.01 21.89
CA GLN A 357 4.48 -13.49 22.40
C GLN A 357 4.86 -12.22 21.62
N VAL A 358 5.41 -11.24 22.32
CA VAL A 358 6.23 -10.20 21.71
C VAL A 358 7.65 -10.33 22.23
N ILE A 359 8.63 -10.23 21.32
CA ILE A 359 10.06 -10.20 21.62
C ILE A 359 10.53 -8.76 21.39
N ALA A 360 11.19 -8.14 22.36
CA ALA A 360 11.63 -6.75 22.27
C ALA A 360 13.00 -6.51 22.93
N ASN A 361 13.80 -5.59 22.38
CA ASN A 361 15.09 -5.21 22.95
C ASN A 361 14.93 -3.98 23.86
N GLY A 362 14.36 -4.21 25.04
CA GLY A 362 13.99 -3.19 26.01
C GLY A 362 12.50 -2.89 25.96
N VAL A 363 11.87 -2.89 27.13
CA VAL A 363 10.43 -2.70 27.27
C VAL A 363 10.16 -1.68 28.37
N THR A 364 9.34 -0.68 28.04
CA THR A 364 8.80 0.29 29.01
C THR A 364 7.28 0.26 28.97
N ILE A 365 6.67 0.22 30.14
CA ILE A 365 5.22 0.21 30.33
C ILE A 365 4.86 1.40 31.21
N ASP A 366 4.23 2.41 30.61
CA ASP A 366 3.76 3.58 31.33
C ASP A 366 2.53 3.24 32.16
N ASN A 367 2.40 3.90 33.32
CA ASN A 367 1.20 3.82 34.16
C ASN A 367 -0.04 4.24 33.36
N GLY A 368 -1.06 3.39 33.38
CA GLY A 368 -2.28 3.47 32.57
C GLY A 368 -2.40 2.32 31.56
N ALA A 369 -1.27 1.79 31.08
CA ALA A 369 -1.28 0.73 30.07
C ALA A 369 -1.94 -0.55 30.60
N LEU A 370 -2.71 -1.23 29.74
CA LEU A 370 -3.50 -2.40 30.11
C LEU A 370 -2.99 -3.69 29.46
N PHE A 371 -3.14 -4.80 30.17
CA PHE A 371 -2.97 -6.14 29.64
C PHE A 371 -4.33 -6.84 29.46
N SER A 372 -4.52 -7.53 28.35
CA SER A 372 -5.74 -8.28 28.07
C SER A 372 -5.39 -9.68 27.57
N LEU A 373 -5.83 -10.71 28.31
CA LEU A 373 -5.66 -12.11 27.89
C LEU A 373 -6.93 -12.61 27.19
N VAL A 374 -6.84 -12.81 25.88
CA VAL A 374 -7.93 -13.38 25.05
C VAL A 374 -7.72 -14.88 24.91
N SER A 375 -8.36 -15.66 25.77
CA SER A 375 -8.25 -17.12 25.69
C SER A 375 -9.22 -17.72 24.65
N ILE A 376 -8.67 -18.49 23.71
CA ILE A 376 -9.38 -19.36 22.79
C ILE A 376 -9.23 -20.83 23.22
N GLY A 377 -10.27 -21.62 22.96
CA GLY A 377 -10.41 -22.94 23.57
C GLY A 377 -10.87 -22.86 25.04
N LYS A 378 -11.51 -23.92 25.52
CA LYS A 378 -12.02 -24.03 26.90
C LYS A 378 -11.45 -25.31 27.53
N VAL A 379 -10.13 -25.32 27.73
CA VAL A 379 -9.41 -26.43 28.36
C VAL A 379 -8.77 -25.94 29.65
N ARG A 380 -8.87 -26.74 30.72
CA ARG A 380 -8.12 -26.51 31.95
C ARG A 380 -6.66 -26.88 31.71
N LEU A 381 -5.79 -25.91 31.89
CA LEU A 381 -4.35 -26.05 31.71
C LEU A 381 -3.73 -26.73 32.94
N THR A 382 -2.60 -27.38 32.72
CA THR A 382 -1.83 -28.01 33.80
C THR A 382 -1.24 -26.92 34.70
N GLN A 383 -1.40 -27.07 36.01
CA GLN A 383 -0.75 -26.21 36.99
C GLN A 383 0.77 -26.22 36.77
N GLY A 384 1.40 -25.04 36.87
CA GLY A 384 2.82 -24.84 36.61
C GLY A 384 3.18 -24.67 35.13
N MET A 385 2.21 -24.71 34.20
CA MET A 385 2.44 -24.32 32.81
C MET A 385 2.75 -22.81 32.74
N VAL A 386 3.83 -22.44 32.05
CA VAL A 386 4.29 -21.06 31.94
C VAL A 386 4.18 -20.59 30.50
N PHE A 387 3.70 -19.36 30.31
CA PHE A 387 3.68 -18.67 29.01
C PHE A 387 4.49 -17.38 29.10
N THR A 388 5.44 -17.18 28.19
CA THR A 388 6.13 -15.90 28.06
C THR A 388 5.33 -14.99 27.14
N ALA A 389 4.67 -13.98 27.70
CA ALA A 389 3.90 -13.01 26.94
C ALA A 389 4.83 -11.92 26.35
N ILE A 390 5.77 -11.42 27.13
CA ILE A 390 6.82 -10.50 26.66
C ILE A 390 8.17 -11.15 26.93
N SER A 391 8.97 -11.31 25.88
CA SER A 391 10.39 -11.65 26.02
C SER A 391 11.24 -10.40 25.84
N ASN A 392 11.90 -9.97 26.90
CA ASN A 392 12.76 -8.80 26.89
C ASN A 392 14.22 -9.24 26.72
N ILE A 393 14.77 -9.01 25.53
CA ILE A 393 16.14 -9.43 25.21
C ILE A 393 17.20 -8.39 25.58
N ALA A 394 16.79 -7.24 26.12
CA ALA A 394 17.73 -6.28 26.67
C ALA A 394 18.35 -6.80 27.98
N ALA A 395 19.48 -6.21 28.37
CA ALA A 395 20.12 -6.52 29.65
C ALA A 395 19.38 -5.92 30.87
N THR A 396 18.50 -4.93 30.64
CA THR A 396 17.74 -4.26 31.69
C THR A 396 16.37 -4.93 31.90
N PRO A 397 15.83 -4.93 33.13
CA PRO A 397 14.47 -5.37 33.41
C PRO A 397 13.42 -4.60 32.60
N ILE A 398 12.20 -5.16 32.54
CA ILE A 398 11.03 -4.40 32.07
C ILE A 398 10.82 -3.21 33.00
N ALA A 399 10.75 -2.00 32.44
CA ALA A 399 10.48 -0.80 33.22
C ALA A 399 8.97 -0.58 33.35
N GLY A 400 8.44 -0.67 34.57
CA GLY A 400 7.00 -0.52 34.85
C GLY A 400 6.22 -1.83 34.76
N ALA A 401 4.90 -1.75 34.93
CA ALA A 401 3.98 -2.87 34.86
C ALA A 401 2.63 -2.39 34.31
N PHE A 402 1.85 -3.30 33.72
CA PHE A 402 0.47 -2.98 33.31
C PHE A 402 -0.40 -2.73 34.55
N ASP A 403 -1.25 -1.72 34.50
CA ASP A 403 -2.05 -1.26 35.66
C ASP A 403 -2.95 -2.36 36.23
N ASN A 404 -3.47 -3.22 35.36
CA ASN A 404 -4.33 -4.34 35.73
C ASN A 404 -3.61 -5.68 35.86
N LEU A 405 -2.27 -5.68 35.82
CA LEU A 405 -1.44 -6.87 35.95
C LEU A 405 -0.12 -6.53 36.64
N ALA A 406 -0.21 -6.23 37.94
CA ALA A 406 0.96 -6.00 38.78
C ALA A 406 1.79 -7.29 38.93
N ASP A 407 3.07 -7.13 39.26
CA ASP A 407 3.97 -8.26 39.50
C ASP A 407 3.50 -9.13 40.67
N GLY A 408 3.57 -10.46 40.50
CA GLY A 408 3.06 -11.46 41.43
C GLY A 408 1.53 -11.55 41.55
N SER A 409 0.78 -10.65 40.90
CA SER A 409 -0.69 -10.66 40.95
C SER A 409 -1.27 -11.86 40.20
N SER A 410 -2.49 -12.26 40.56
CA SER A 410 -3.21 -13.35 39.89
C SER A 410 -4.52 -12.87 39.29
N PHE A 411 -4.88 -13.45 38.15
CA PHE A 411 -6.15 -13.22 37.48
C PHE A 411 -6.69 -14.51 36.85
N THR A 412 -7.99 -14.57 36.57
CA THR A 412 -8.62 -15.75 35.98
C THR A 412 -9.14 -15.44 34.58
N ALA A 413 -8.84 -16.32 33.62
CA ALA A 413 -9.39 -16.27 32.26
C ALA A 413 -9.83 -17.67 31.82
N ASN A 414 -11.08 -17.81 31.35
CA ASN A 414 -11.67 -19.08 30.90
C ASN A 414 -11.48 -20.27 31.86
N GLY A 415 -11.55 -20.02 33.17
CA GLY A 415 -11.43 -21.06 34.19
C GLY A 415 -9.99 -21.51 34.49
N ASN A 416 -8.99 -20.79 33.99
CA ASN A 416 -7.59 -20.94 34.38
C ASN A 416 -7.16 -19.71 35.18
N THR A 417 -6.50 -19.91 36.31
CA THR A 417 -5.88 -18.83 37.09
C THR A 417 -4.42 -18.71 36.69
N PHE A 418 -3.97 -17.48 36.42
CA PHE A 418 -2.61 -17.16 36.05
C PHE A 418 -2.01 -16.21 37.07
N GLN A 419 -0.76 -16.44 37.44
CA GLN A 419 0.06 -15.49 38.17
C GLN A 419 1.06 -14.83 37.22
N ALA A 420 1.16 -13.50 37.27
CA ALA A 420 2.16 -12.74 36.52
C ALA A 420 3.50 -12.69 37.26
N ASP A 421 4.57 -12.72 36.49
CA ASP A 421 5.96 -12.59 36.96
C ASP A 421 6.74 -11.79 35.91
N TYR A 422 7.22 -10.60 36.28
CA TYR A 422 8.02 -9.70 35.41
C TYR A 422 9.53 -9.99 35.45
N GLU A 423 9.95 -10.93 36.29
CA GLU A 423 11.32 -11.43 36.41
C GLU A 423 11.42 -12.87 35.88
N GLY A 424 10.43 -13.31 35.10
CA GLY A 424 10.35 -14.66 34.57
C GLY A 424 11.35 -14.92 33.44
N GLY A 425 11.33 -16.16 32.92
CA GLY A 425 12.15 -16.57 31.77
C GLY A 425 13.66 -16.53 32.07
N ASN A 426 14.37 -15.60 31.43
CA ASN A 426 15.80 -15.34 31.66
C ASN A 426 16.08 -14.33 32.79
N GLY A 427 15.05 -13.87 33.52
CA GLY A 427 15.18 -12.92 34.62
C GLY A 427 14.66 -11.52 34.32
N ASN A 428 14.02 -11.28 33.18
CA ASN A 428 13.40 -10.00 32.86
C ASN A 428 12.23 -10.10 31.86
N ASP A 429 11.59 -11.27 31.76
CA ASP A 429 10.44 -11.51 30.89
C ASP A 429 9.12 -11.35 31.66
N LEU A 430 8.05 -10.92 30.98
CA LEU A 430 6.69 -11.07 31.52
C LEU A 430 6.18 -12.47 31.21
N THR A 431 6.06 -13.28 32.27
CA THR A 431 5.51 -14.64 32.20
C THR A 431 4.19 -14.77 32.95
N LEU A 432 3.37 -15.71 32.49
CA LEU A 432 2.09 -16.09 33.07
C LEU A 432 2.13 -17.57 33.46
N THR A 433 2.12 -17.85 34.76
CA THR A 433 2.15 -19.21 35.29
C THR A 433 0.76 -19.67 35.70
N VAL A 434 0.33 -20.85 35.27
CA VAL A 434 -0.95 -21.44 35.70
C VAL A 434 -0.86 -21.86 37.17
N VAL A 435 -1.68 -21.26 38.02
CA VAL A 435 -1.73 -21.51 39.47
C VAL A 435 -3.08 -22.14 39.87
N PRO A 436 -3.21 -22.70 41.10
CA PRO A 436 -4.42 -23.38 41.56
C PRO A 436 -5.75 -22.63 41.35
#